data_AF-A0A7U4QJN2-F1
#
_entry.id   AF-A0A7U4QJN2-F1
#
_cell.length_a   1.000
_cell.length_b   1.000
_cell.length_c   1.000
_cell.angle_alpha   90.00
_cell.angle_beta   90.00
_cell.angle_gamma   90.00
#
_symmetry.space_group_name_H-M   'P 1'
#
loop_
_entity.id
_entity.type
_entity.pdbx_description
1 polymer ?
#
loop_
_entity_poly.entity_id
_entity_poly.type
_entity_poly.pdbx_seq_one_letter_code
_entity_poly.pdbx_strand_id
1 'polypeptide(L)'
;MKRGFVYMIILILYIFTHISTTIALNNEDINNKETIVFDNSTGFFGMENEGPLGLSTLRDELEFKGYNVKDNIEMGLNADTITKDLINEAHILILINSDRRFKREEIALIKDFVANGGKLLLVTDTPESLTNMNKLARRFGAEFLDYYLGDEVKIESGMGEIYLISPIPISLEKEPEVLLQTDFIEAKEWPSVWERPGKKVKKANFVVFAGIRYGEGSVAFLGDKDILLNKNIKKGNNLNFALSIFDWFEHKETDDTIVYSTDKLEFFVKKGETSTAIFAIKNRGDIEQVLKFEVPSYLKDTVFVQVDGNGLKIKPGETKVIRVKINWRKNASSVTGFIVVKREFGLYRTADYIKVEMIQGEI
;
A
#
# COMPACT_ATOMS: atom_id res chain seq x y z
N MET A 1 24.81 -16.19 57.97
CA MET A 1 25.46 -15.42 56.86
C MET A 1 25.56 -16.13 55.50
N LYS A 2 25.29 -17.45 55.35
CA LYS A 2 25.53 -18.15 54.06
C LYS A 2 24.36 -18.19 53.05
N ARG A 3 23.13 -17.86 53.43
CA ARG A 3 21.97 -17.92 52.51
C ARG A 3 21.73 -16.63 51.72
N GLY A 4 21.96 -15.45 52.30
CA GLY A 4 21.77 -14.16 51.62
C GLY A 4 22.73 -13.92 50.44
N PHE A 5 23.97 -14.40 50.54
CA PHE A 5 24.98 -14.23 49.50
C PHE A 5 24.67 -15.04 48.22
N VAL A 6 24.03 -16.21 48.38
CA VAL A 6 23.65 -17.07 47.24
C VAL A 6 22.49 -16.45 46.45
N TYR A 7 21.50 -15.86 47.11
CA TYR A 7 20.40 -15.17 46.42
C TYR A 7 20.87 -13.91 45.66
N MET A 8 21.87 -13.20 46.18
CA MET A 8 22.42 -12.03 45.51
C MET A 8 23.18 -12.40 44.22
N ILE A 9 23.95 -13.49 44.23
CA ILE A 9 24.66 -13.98 43.04
C ILE A 9 23.67 -14.47 41.97
N ILE A 10 22.61 -15.17 42.36
CA ILE A 10 21.57 -15.64 41.42
C ILE A 10 20.83 -14.44 40.78
N LEU A 11 20.53 -13.40 41.55
CA LEU A 11 19.88 -12.19 41.04
C LEU A 11 20.79 -11.42 40.07
N ILE A 12 22.08 -11.30 40.37
CA ILE A 12 23.05 -10.63 39.48
C ILE A 12 23.23 -11.42 38.17
N LEU A 13 23.31 -12.75 38.22
CA LEU A 13 23.38 -13.60 37.03
C LEU A 13 22.09 -13.56 36.20
N TYR A 14 20.92 -13.49 36.85
CA TYR A 14 19.63 -13.34 36.17
C TYR A 14 19.53 -11.97 35.45
N ILE A 15 19.97 -10.89 36.10
CA ILE A 15 20.02 -9.55 35.50
C ILE A 15 21.02 -9.52 34.33
N PHE A 16 22.21 -10.10 34.49
CA PHE A 16 23.21 -10.15 33.41
C PHE A 16 22.75 -10.98 32.21
N THR A 17 22.08 -12.11 32.45
CA THR A 17 21.56 -12.94 31.36
C THR A 17 20.40 -12.24 30.65
N HIS A 18 19.49 -11.57 31.37
CA HIS A 18 18.41 -10.80 30.74
C HIS A 18 18.92 -9.57 29.97
N ILE A 19 19.93 -8.86 30.49
CA ILE A 19 20.57 -7.75 29.77
C ILE A 19 21.27 -8.27 28.52
N SER A 20 21.96 -9.42 28.60
CA SER A 20 22.66 -10.01 27.45
C SER A 20 21.71 -10.53 26.37
N THR A 21 20.55 -11.13 26.72
CA THR A 21 19.53 -11.50 25.73
C THR A 21 18.83 -10.30 25.12
N THR A 22 18.61 -9.22 25.88
CA THR A 22 18.03 -7.97 25.34
C THR A 22 18.99 -7.27 24.36
N ILE A 23 20.30 -7.30 24.64
CA ILE A 23 21.32 -6.76 23.74
C ILE A 23 21.54 -7.67 22.51
N ALA A 24 21.46 -8.99 22.67
CA ALA A 24 21.60 -9.93 21.55
C ALA A 24 20.39 -9.89 20.59
N LEU A 25 19.17 -9.71 21.09
CA LEU A 25 17.98 -9.52 20.25
C LEU A 25 17.99 -8.17 19.50
N ASN A 26 18.68 -7.15 20.02
CA ASN A 26 18.84 -5.87 19.33
C ASN A 26 19.98 -5.84 18.30
N ASN A 27 20.89 -6.82 18.30
CA ASN A 27 22.04 -6.82 17.38
C ASN A 27 21.79 -7.57 16.06
N GLU A 28 20.79 -8.44 15.96
CA GLU A 28 20.40 -9.04 14.68
C GLU A 28 19.57 -8.09 13.78
N ASP A 29 18.93 -7.06 14.35
CA ASP A 29 18.09 -6.10 13.61
C ASP A 29 18.83 -4.86 13.07
N ILE A 30 20.06 -4.60 13.52
CA ILE A 30 20.79 -3.38 13.08
C ILE A 30 21.25 -3.49 11.60
N ASN A 31 21.41 -4.70 11.07
CA ASN A 31 21.92 -4.92 9.71
C ASN A 31 20.86 -5.01 8.62
N ASN A 32 19.57 -4.86 8.93
CA ASN A 32 18.49 -5.04 7.95
C ASN A 32 17.52 -3.85 7.87
N LYS A 33 17.96 -2.65 8.27
CA LYS A 33 17.17 -1.43 8.12
C LYS A 33 16.97 -1.11 6.64
N GLU A 34 15.71 -0.96 6.22
CA GLU A 34 15.40 -0.44 4.90
C GLU A 34 16.06 0.93 4.72
N THR A 35 16.76 1.10 3.60
CA THR A 35 17.48 2.33 3.29
C THR A 35 16.64 3.25 2.40
N ILE A 36 16.44 4.48 2.85
CA ILE A 36 15.80 5.56 2.09
C ILE A 36 16.89 6.46 1.53
N VAL A 37 16.89 6.66 0.21
CA VAL A 37 17.83 7.54 -0.47
C VAL A 37 17.10 8.74 -1.04
N PHE A 38 17.46 9.93 -0.56
CA PHE A 38 17.03 11.20 -1.15
C PHE A 38 18.01 11.64 -2.24
N ASP A 39 17.51 11.87 -3.43
CA ASP A 39 18.30 12.44 -4.53
C ASP A 39 18.40 13.96 -4.35
N ASN A 40 19.55 14.43 -3.88
CA ASN A 40 19.86 15.84 -3.70
C ASN A 40 20.62 16.45 -4.89
N SER A 41 20.40 15.89 -6.07
CA SER A 41 21.09 16.29 -7.29
C SER A 41 20.78 17.72 -7.77
N THR A 42 19.73 18.32 -7.22
CA THR A 42 19.21 19.63 -7.67
C THR A 42 19.34 20.72 -6.60
N GLY A 43 20.18 20.48 -5.58
CA GLY A 43 20.58 21.51 -4.63
C GLY A 43 19.49 21.91 -3.63
N PHE A 44 18.63 20.97 -3.23
CA PHE A 44 17.77 21.20 -2.08
C PHE A 44 18.62 21.24 -0.80
N PHE A 45 18.08 21.85 0.25
CA PHE A 45 18.83 22.15 1.48
C PHE A 45 19.36 20.92 2.25
N GLY A 46 19.18 19.69 1.76
CA GLY A 46 19.72 18.46 2.33
C GLY A 46 18.92 17.92 3.52
N MET A 47 19.13 16.64 3.83
CA MET A 47 18.53 15.99 5.01
C MET A 47 19.18 16.46 6.32
N GLU A 48 20.44 16.91 6.27
CA GLU A 48 21.20 17.37 7.44
C GLU A 48 20.87 18.80 7.89
N ASN A 49 20.08 19.54 7.12
CA ASN A 49 19.82 20.94 7.43
C ASN A 49 18.70 21.10 8.45
N GLU A 50 19.06 21.65 9.61
CA GLU A 50 18.15 21.95 10.73
C GLU A 50 17.37 23.26 10.57
N GLY A 51 17.72 24.06 9.57
CA GLY A 51 17.05 25.33 9.28
C GLY A 51 15.61 25.16 8.79
N PRO A 52 14.82 26.25 8.71
CA PRO A 52 13.41 26.21 8.31
C PRO A 52 13.13 25.58 6.93
N LEU A 53 14.11 25.64 6.02
CA LEU A 53 14.03 25.11 4.66
C LEU A 53 14.68 23.73 4.49
N GLY A 54 15.17 23.12 5.58
CA GLY A 54 15.73 21.77 5.55
C GLY A 54 14.68 20.68 5.81
N LEU A 55 15.13 19.43 5.83
CA LEU A 55 14.30 18.21 6.00
C LEU A 55 14.69 17.37 7.22
N SER A 56 15.55 17.86 8.11
CA SER A 56 16.07 17.08 9.24
C SER A 56 14.97 16.54 10.16
N THR A 57 13.85 17.26 10.33
CA THR A 57 12.72 16.75 11.12
C THR A 57 12.12 15.50 10.50
N LEU A 58 11.96 15.45 9.18
CA LEU A 58 11.46 14.26 8.49
C LEU A 58 12.48 13.11 8.58
N ARG A 59 13.77 13.41 8.41
CA ARG A 59 14.86 12.43 8.59
C ARG A 59 14.76 11.77 9.96
N ASP A 60 14.75 12.57 11.02
CA ASP A 60 14.78 12.08 12.40
C ASP A 60 13.59 11.17 12.71
N GLU A 61 12.40 11.51 12.20
CA GLU A 61 11.19 10.70 12.37
C GLU A 61 11.25 9.39 11.58
N LEU A 62 11.84 9.39 10.39
CA LEU A 62 12.08 8.17 9.60
C LEU A 62 13.14 7.28 10.26
N GLU A 63 14.23 7.85 10.75
CA GLU A 63 15.26 7.10 11.49
C GLU A 63 14.72 6.52 12.80
N PHE A 64 13.86 7.27 13.49
CA PHE A 64 13.14 6.81 14.66
C PHE A 64 12.19 5.64 14.34
N LYS A 65 11.55 5.65 13.16
CA LYS A 65 10.78 4.52 12.62
C LYS A 65 11.64 3.31 12.21
N GLY A 66 12.96 3.43 12.27
CA GLY A 66 13.88 2.33 12.00
C GLY A 66 14.48 2.33 10.59
N TYR A 67 14.21 3.36 9.77
CA TYR A 67 14.88 3.49 8.48
C TYR A 67 16.34 3.90 8.63
N ASN A 68 17.12 3.59 7.60
CA ASN A 68 18.43 4.19 7.38
C ASN A 68 18.28 5.28 6.32
N VAL A 69 18.37 6.55 6.70
CA VAL A 69 18.15 7.66 5.77
C VAL A 69 19.49 8.16 5.26
N LYS A 70 19.64 8.21 3.94
CA LYS A 70 20.83 8.73 3.25
C LYS A 70 20.42 9.77 2.22
N ASP A 71 21.36 10.63 1.84
CA ASP A 71 21.29 11.35 0.58
C ASP A 71 22.31 10.83 -0.43
N ASN A 72 22.10 11.13 -1.71
CA ASN A 72 22.99 10.69 -2.78
C ASN A 72 24.35 11.42 -2.78
N ILE A 73 24.54 12.49 -2.00
CA ILE A 73 25.79 13.25 -1.92
C ILE A 73 26.79 12.50 -1.04
N GLU A 74 26.34 11.97 0.09
CA GLU A 74 27.16 11.17 1.02
C GLU A 74 27.62 9.84 0.41
N MET A 75 26.92 9.35 -0.62
CA MET A 75 27.26 8.11 -1.34
C MET A 75 28.38 8.27 -2.39
N GLY A 76 28.96 9.47 -2.50
CA GLY A 76 30.21 9.73 -3.25
C GLY A 76 30.00 10.14 -4.72
N LEU A 77 30.49 11.35 -5.06
CA LEU A 77 30.76 11.94 -6.40
C LEU A 77 29.66 11.88 -7.50
N ASN A 78 28.54 11.19 -7.29
CA ASN A 78 27.47 11.00 -8.27
C ASN A 78 26.32 11.98 -8.09
N ALA A 79 26.59 13.18 -7.56
CA ALA A 79 25.57 14.20 -7.29
C ALA A 79 24.68 14.49 -8.52
N ASP A 80 25.09 14.15 -9.75
CA ASP A 80 24.32 14.41 -10.97
C ASP A 80 23.64 13.17 -11.60
N THR A 81 23.84 11.95 -11.09
CA THR A 81 23.31 10.73 -11.74
C THR A 81 22.91 9.61 -10.78
N ILE A 82 21.78 8.96 -11.08
CA ILE A 82 21.32 7.75 -10.40
C ILE A 82 22.05 6.54 -10.98
N THR A 83 22.88 5.89 -10.16
CA THR A 83 23.70 4.74 -10.56
C THR A 83 23.09 3.42 -10.09
N LYS A 84 23.59 2.31 -10.64
CA LYS A 84 23.18 0.96 -10.20
C LYS A 84 23.52 0.71 -8.73
N ASP A 85 24.68 1.18 -8.28
CA ASP A 85 25.12 0.97 -6.90
C ASP A 85 24.18 1.67 -5.91
N LEU A 86 23.79 2.92 -6.20
CA LEU A 86 22.79 3.64 -5.42
C LEU A 86 21.46 2.89 -5.37
N ILE A 87 20.99 2.41 -6.53
CA ILE A 87 19.73 1.67 -6.64
C ILE A 87 19.76 0.33 -5.90
N ASN A 88 20.90 -0.37 -5.90
CA ASN A 88 21.04 -1.64 -5.20
C ASN A 88 21.06 -1.49 -3.67
N GLU A 89 21.46 -0.32 -3.16
CA GLU A 89 21.40 -0.02 -1.73
C GLU A 89 20.04 0.53 -1.30
N ALA A 90 19.36 1.27 -2.18
CA ALA A 90 18.08 1.87 -1.89
C ALA A 90 16.96 0.82 -1.79
N HIS A 91 16.13 0.93 -0.77
CA HIS A 91 14.83 0.28 -0.69
C HIS A 91 13.72 1.26 -1.10
N ILE A 92 13.93 2.53 -0.75
CA ILE A 92 13.07 3.66 -1.13
C ILE A 92 13.94 4.71 -1.80
N LEU A 93 13.59 5.13 -3.01
CA LEU A 93 14.20 6.25 -3.71
C LEU A 93 13.24 7.45 -3.70
N ILE A 94 13.76 8.62 -3.35
CA ILE A 94 12.98 9.86 -3.31
C ILE A 94 13.62 10.89 -4.24
N LEU A 95 12.84 11.40 -5.19
CA LEU A 95 13.24 12.42 -6.15
C LEU A 95 12.42 13.68 -5.92
N ILE A 96 13.09 14.76 -5.53
CA ILE A 96 12.45 16.02 -5.15
C ILE A 96 12.85 17.12 -6.13
N ASN A 97 11.88 17.72 -6.82
CA ASN A 97 12.08 18.86 -7.73
C ASN A 97 13.32 18.73 -8.61
N SER A 98 13.42 17.60 -9.31
CA SER A 98 14.57 17.37 -10.17
C SER A 98 14.43 18.22 -11.44
N ASP A 99 15.17 19.33 -11.51
CA ASP A 99 15.32 20.18 -12.68
C ASP A 99 16.40 19.67 -13.65
N ARG A 100 17.21 18.68 -13.26
CA ARG A 100 18.19 18.03 -14.14
C ARG A 100 17.52 17.09 -15.14
N ARG A 101 18.22 16.84 -16.25
CA ARG A 101 17.73 15.99 -17.32
C ARG A 101 18.12 14.53 -17.07
N PHE A 102 17.16 13.68 -16.72
CA PHE A 102 17.39 12.24 -16.59
C PHE A 102 17.80 11.60 -17.94
N LYS A 103 18.86 10.80 -17.92
CA LYS A 103 19.28 9.98 -19.06
C LYS A 103 18.31 8.81 -19.26
N ARG A 104 18.27 8.24 -20.46
CA ARG A 104 17.38 7.10 -20.77
C ARG A 104 17.70 5.89 -19.91
N GLU A 105 18.98 5.68 -19.65
CA GLU A 105 19.52 4.60 -18.83
C GLU A 105 19.10 4.76 -17.36
N GLU A 106 19.11 5.98 -16.83
CA GLU A 106 18.62 6.27 -15.47
C GLU A 106 17.12 6.01 -15.35
N ILE A 107 16.33 6.48 -16.33
CA ILE A 107 14.88 6.23 -16.34
C ILE A 107 14.58 4.72 -16.38
N ALA A 108 15.32 3.96 -17.22
CA ALA A 108 15.19 2.52 -17.28
C ALA A 108 15.56 1.87 -15.94
N LEU A 109 16.67 2.30 -15.33
CA LEU A 109 17.13 1.78 -14.05
C LEU A 109 16.11 2.01 -12.92
N ILE A 110 15.55 3.22 -12.81
CA ILE A 110 14.51 3.54 -11.80
C ILE A 110 13.25 2.72 -12.06
N LYS A 111 12.86 2.55 -13.32
CA LYS A 111 11.69 1.75 -13.69
C LYS A 111 11.88 0.28 -13.31
N ASP A 112 13.06 -0.28 -13.57
CA ASP A 112 13.41 -1.65 -13.21
C ASP A 112 13.49 -1.81 -11.69
N PHE A 113 14.05 -0.83 -10.98
CA PHE A 113 14.06 -0.80 -9.51
C PHE A 113 12.66 -0.95 -8.92
N VAL A 114 11.70 -0.11 -9.36
CA VAL A 114 10.31 -0.19 -8.89
C VAL A 114 9.66 -1.51 -9.32
N ALA A 115 9.88 -1.95 -10.56
CA ALA A 115 9.29 -3.20 -11.05
C ALA A 115 9.67 -4.42 -10.20
N ASN A 116 10.87 -4.41 -9.60
CA ASN A 116 11.41 -5.48 -8.76
C ASN A 116 11.25 -5.23 -7.25
N GLY A 117 10.25 -4.44 -6.84
CA GLY A 117 9.91 -4.27 -5.42
C GLY A 117 10.43 -2.98 -4.77
N GLY A 118 11.21 -2.18 -5.50
CA GLY A 118 11.63 -0.86 -5.04
C GLY A 118 10.46 0.11 -4.86
N LYS A 119 10.60 1.04 -3.92
CA LYS A 119 9.60 2.08 -3.63
C LYS A 119 10.10 3.42 -4.16
N LEU A 120 9.27 4.17 -4.87
CA LEU A 120 9.65 5.45 -5.46
C LEU A 120 8.69 6.56 -5.01
N LEU A 121 9.22 7.64 -4.45
CA LEU A 121 8.47 8.87 -4.22
C LEU A 121 8.97 9.98 -5.13
N LEU A 122 8.07 10.48 -6.00
CA LEU A 122 8.31 11.64 -6.84
C LEU A 122 7.62 12.86 -6.22
N VAL A 123 8.39 13.88 -5.87
CA VAL A 123 7.85 15.12 -5.30
C VAL A 123 8.16 16.27 -6.24
N THR A 124 7.14 17.03 -6.64
CA THR A 124 7.39 18.27 -7.36
C THR A 124 6.30 19.31 -7.15
N ASP A 125 6.72 20.57 -7.05
CA ASP A 125 5.87 21.72 -6.82
C ASP A 125 6.33 22.97 -7.59
N THR A 126 7.23 22.84 -8.57
CA THR A 126 7.72 23.97 -9.37
C THR A 126 7.60 23.73 -10.88
N PRO A 127 7.17 24.74 -11.66
CA PRO A 127 7.09 24.65 -13.13
C PRO A 127 8.41 24.23 -13.81
N GLU A 128 9.55 24.65 -13.26
CA GLU A 128 10.89 24.38 -13.81
C GLU A 128 11.23 22.88 -13.75
N SER A 129 10.76 22.19 -12.70
CA SER A 129 11.00 20.76 -12.49
C SER A 129 10.04 19.89 -13.32
N LEU A 130 8.85 20.40 -13.66
CA LEU A 130 7.78 19.65 -14.33
C LEU A 130 8.26 18.89 -15.56
N THR A 131 9.03 19.55 -16.43
CA THR A 131 9.47 18.93 -17.69
C THR A 131 10.29 17.66 -17.47
N ASN A 132 11.16 17.65 -16.46
CA ASN A 132 12.04 16.51 -16.20
C ASN A 132 11.37 15.49 -15.27
N MET A 133 10.65 15.93 -14.26
CA MET A 133 9.85 15.05 -13.40
C MET A 133 8.79 14.29 -14.20
N ASN A 134 8.10 14.94 -15.15
CA ASN A 134 7.09 14.28 -15.99
C ASN A 134 7.68 13.28 -16.99
N LYS A 135 8.97 13.35 -17.35
CA LYS A 135 9.59 12.28 -18.15
C LYS A 135 9.65 10.96 -17.40
N LEU A 136 9.76 11.02 -16.08
CA LEU A 136 9.75 9.86 -15.21
C LEU A 136 8.32 9.48 -14.79
N ALA A 137 7.53 10.45 -14.30
CA ALA A 137 6.16 10.20 -13.83
C ALA A 137 5.29 9.52 -14.90
N ARG A 138 5.39 9.94 -16.16
CA ARG A 138 4.63 9.34 -17.27
C ARG A 138 5.00 7.88 -17.55
N ARG A 139 6.17 7.39 -17.10
CA ARG A 139 6.52 5.97 -17.20
C ARG A 139 5.69 5.09 -16.26
N PHE A 140 5.08 5.71 -15.27
CA PHE A 140 4.24 5.10 -14.27
C PHE A 140 2.77 5.53 -14.43
N GLY A 141 2.41 6.21 -15.53
CA GLY A 141 1.03 6.61 -15.82
C GLY A 141 0.54 7.81 -15.00
N ALA A 142 1.44 8.71 -14.60
CA ALA A 142 1.10 9.95 -13.92
C ALA A 142 1.74 11.17 -14.58
N GLU A 143 1.18 12.35 -14.34
CA GLU A 143 1.70 13.63 -14.82
C GLU A 143 1.39 14.76 -13.83
N PHE A 144 2.41 15.50 -13.42
CA PHE A 144 2.25 16.74 -12.68
C PHE A 144 1.84 17.86 -13.65
N LEU A 145 0.81 18.62 -13.27
CA LEU A 145 0.23 19.67 -14.11
C LEU A 145 0.83 21.03 -13.73
N ASP A 146 0.94 21.93 -14.70
CA ASP A 146 1.44 23.30 -14.55
C ASP A 146 0.40 24.28 -13.97
N TYR A 147 -0.39 23.77 -13.01
CA TYR A 147 -1.42 24.54 -12.34
C TYR A 147 -1.00 24.86 -10.93
N TYR A 148 -1.19 26.11 -10.54
CA TYR A 148 -1.04 26.57 -9.17
C TYR A 148 -2.40 26.61 -8.49
N LEU A 149 -2.50 25.96 -7.33
CA LEU A 149 -3.74 25.83 -6.57
C LEU A 149 -3.90 26.87 -5.45
N GLY A 150 -2.83 27.61 -5.10
CA GLY A 150 -2.84 28.66 -4.07
C GLY A 150 -1.64 28.59 -3.14
N ASP A 151 -1.33 29.69 -2.45
CA ASP A 151 -0.17 29.77 -1.55
C ASP A 151 -0.25 28.74 -0.43
N GLU A 152 -1.47 28.49 0.05
CA GLU A 152 -1.77 27.51 1.06
C GLU A 152 -3.13 26.87 0.75
N VAL A 153 -3.15 25.54 0.74
CA VAL A 153 -4.35 24.74 0.50
C VAL A 153 -4.56 23.82 1.71
N LYS A 154 -5.66 24.04 2.43
CA LYS A 154 -6.09 23.17 3.52
C LYS A 154 -6.93 22.02 2.96
N ILE A 155 -6.63 20.79 3.38
CA ILE A 155 -7.41 19.59 3.04
C ILE A 155 -7.85 18.91 4.33
N GLU A 156 -9.15 18.68 4.46
CA GLU A 156 -9.69 17.88 5.57
C GLU A 156 -9.66 16.40 5.18
N SER A 157 -8.99 15.58 6.01
CA SER A 157 -8.82 14.16 5.78
C SER A 157 -9.19 13.35 7.04
N GLY A 158 -9.24 12.01 6.90
CA GLY A 158 -9.38 11.12 8.06
C GLY A 158 -8.25 11.24 9.09
N MET A 159 -7.11 11.82 8.72
CA MET A 159 -5.97 12.11 9.61
C MET A 159 -6.08 13.51 10.27
N GLY A 160 -7.11 14.27 9.94
CA GLY A 160 -7.28 15.68 10.31
C GLY A 160 -6.85 16.63 9.19
N GLU A 161 -6.56 17.88 9.56
CA GLU A 161 -6.21 18.95 8.61
C GLU A 161 -4.78 18.79 8.09
N ILE A 162 -4.62 18.77 6.77
CA ILE A 162 -3.34 18.78 6.05
C ILE A 162 -3.21 20.15 5.37
N TYR A 163 -2.02 20.75 5.46
CA TYR A 163 -1.72 22.08 4.92
C TYR A 163 -0.66 21.97 3.84
N LEU A 164 -1.08 22.10 2.59
CA LEU A 164 -0.20 22.17 1.43
C LEU A 164 0.22 23.61 1.15
N ILE A 165 1.43 23.81 0.66
CA ILE A 165 2.05 25.10 0.39
C ILE A 165 2.42 25.19 -1.09
N SER A 166 1.69 26.02 -1.85
CA SER A 166 1.85 26.14 -3.31
C SER A 166 1.75 24.81 -4.07
N PRO A 167 0.78 23.91 -3.76
CA PRO A 167 0.73 22.61 -4.40
C PRO A 167 0.34 22.71 -5.87
N ILE A 168 0.82 21.74 -6.63
CA ILE A 168 0.43 21.50 -8.03
C ILE A 168 -0.33 20.17 -8.15
N PRO A 169 -1.28 20.06 -9.09
CA PRO A 169 -2.08 18.86 -9.21
C PRO A 169 -1.42 17.77 -10.05
N ILE A 170 -1.92 16.55 -9.87
CA ILE A 170 -1.47 15.32 -10.53
C ILE A 170 -2.62 14.78 -11.38
N SER A 171 -2.31 14.38 -12.60
CA SER A 171 -3.17 13.58 -13.48
C SER A 171 -2.69 12.13 -13.48
N LEU A 172 -3.64 11.19 -13.51
CA LEU A 172 -3.37 9.75 -13.48
C LEU A 172 -4.10 9.07 -14.64
N GLU A 173 -3.43 8.10 -15.27
CA GLU A 173 -4.01 7.23 -16.30
C GLU A 173 -4.84 6.08 -15.70
N LYS A 174 -4.63 5.78 -14.42
CA LYS A 174 -5.29 4.68 -13.68
C LYS A 174 -5.77 5.17 -12.33
N GLU A 175 -6.73 4.43 -11.77
CA GLU A 175 -7.22 4.68 -10.41
C GLU A 175 -6.11 4.36 -9.38
N PRO A 176 -5.79 5.28 -8.46
CA PRO A 176 -4.76 5.04 -7.45
C PRO A 176 -5.28 4.22 -6.28
N GLU A 177 -4.37 3.54 -5.57
CA GLU A 177 -4.70 2.77 -4.36
C GLU A 177 -4.95 3.70 -3.16
N VAL A 178 -4.16 4.77 -3.09
CA VAL A 178 -4.29 5.84 -2.09
C VAL A 178 -4.21 7.19 -2.79
N LEU A 179 -4.99 8.18 -2.34
CA LEU A 179 -4.95 9.52 -2.89
C LEU A 179 -5.27 10.58 -1.84
N LEU A 180 -4.78 11.80 -2.07
CA LEU A 180 -5.24 13.01 -1.41
C LEU A 180 -5.74 13.97 -2.48
N GLN A 181 -6.96 14.48 -2.28
CA GLN A 181 -7.61 15.42 -3.18
C GLN A 181 -7.96 16.71 -2.46
N THR A 182 -7.84 17.82 -3.16
CA THR A 182 -8.37 19.11 -2.70
C THR A 182 -9.89 19.13 -2.74
N ASP A 183 -10.46 20.00 -1.93
CA ASP A 183 -11.83 20.49 -2.17
C ASP A 183 -11.90 21.29 -3.48
N PHE A 184 -13.12 21.68 -3.86
CA PHE A 184 -13.44 22.34 -5.12
C PHE A 184 -12.77 23.73 -5.22
N ILE A 185 -11.54 23.77 -5.74
CA ILE A 185 -10.64 24.93 -5.76
C ILE A 185 -10.39 25.44 -7.19
N GLU A 186 -10.04 26.72 -7.31
CA GLU A 186 -9.72 27.36 -8.58
C GLU A 186 -8.22 27.19 -8.89
N ALA A 187 -7.91 26.53 -10.01
CA ALA A 187 -6.57 26.41 -10.54
C ALA A 187 -6.20 27.59 -11.45
N LYS A 188 -4.95 28.03 -11.37
CA LYS A 188 -4.36 29.08 -12.22
C LYS A 188 -3.16 28.54 -12.99
N GLU A 189 -2.91 29.07 -14.18
CA GLU A 189 -1.68 28.81 -14.93
C GLU A 189 -0.47 29.30 -14.11
N TRP A 190 0.58 28.47 -14.06
CA TRP A 190 1.83 28.82 -13.38
C TRP A 190 3.03 28.64 -14.32
N PRO A 191 3.39 29.68 -15.09
CA PRO A 191 4.43 29.56 -16.11
C PRO A 191 5.84 29.47 -15.54
N SER A 192 6.11 30.10 -14.39
CA SER A 192 7.39 30.05 -13.68
C SER A 192 7.24 30.49 -12.22
N VAL A 193 8.18 30.13 -11.35
CA VAL A 193 8.20 30.60 -9.94
C VAL A 193 8.39 32.12 -9.83
N TRP A 194 8.89 32.77 -10.87
CA TRP A 194 9.12 34.21 -10.94
C TRP A 194 7.91 35.00 -11.40
N GLU A 195 6.89 34.32 -11.92
CA GLU A 195 5.67 34.91 -12.44
C GLU A 195 4.48 34.65 -11.52
N ARG A 196 3.65 35.68 -11.32
CA ARG A 196 2.45 35.53 -10.50
C ARG A 196 1.44 34.64 -11.22
N PRO A 197 0.91 33.59 -10.57
CA PRO A 197 -0.18 32.79 -11.12
C PRO A 197 -1.40 33.67 -11.40
N GLY A 198 -1.80 33.73 -12.67
CA GLY A 198 -2.74 34.77 -13.13
C GLY A 198 -3.99 34.19 -13.74
N LYS A 199 -3.83 33.48 -14.86
CA LYS A 199 -4.96 33.06 -15.70
C LYS A 199 -5.65 31.86 -15.10
N LYS A 200 -6.96 32.00 -14.83
CA LYS A 200 -7.81 30.92 -14.35
C LYS A 200 -7.89 29.82 -15.41
N VAL A 201 -7.67 28.58 -14.99
CA VAL A 201 -7.79 27.41 -15.86
C VAL A 201 -9.16 26.77 -15.69
N LYS A 202 -9.45 26.27 -14.48
CA LYS A 202 -10.71 25.62 -14.14
C LYS A 202 -10.92 25.58 -12.63
N LYS A 203 -12.15 25.29 -12.21
CA LYS A 203 -12.49 24.99 -10.83
C LYS A 203 -12.91 23.53 -10.71
N ALA A 204 -12.23 22.75 -9.87
CA ALA A 204 -12.43 21.32 -9.72
C ALA A 204 -11.85 20.82 -8.38
N ASN A 205 -12.11 19.55 -8.06
CA ASN A 205 -11.27 18.82 -7.10
C ASN A 205 -10.01 18.37 -7.85
N PHE A 206 -8.87 18.46 -7.19
CA PHE A 206 -7.60 18.10 -7.78
C PHE A 206 -6.87 17.09 -6.93
N VAL A 207 -6.32 16.05 -7.56
CA VAL A 207 -5.39 15.12 -6.90
C VAL A 207 -4.07 15.85 -6.69
N VAL A 208 -3.54 15.80 -5.47
CA VAL A 208 -2.27 16.43 -5.07
C VAL A 208 -1.30 15.44 -4.43
N PHE A 209 -1.80 14.26 -4.07
CA PHE A 209 -0.99 13.08 -3.78
C PHE A 209 -1.68 11.84 -4.33
N ALA A 210 -0.89 10.88 -4.81
CA ALA A 210 -1.38 9.57 -5.22
C ALA A 210 -0.32 8.49 -5.05
N GLY A 211 -0.74 7.30 -4.64
CA GLY A 211 0.07 6.08 -4.60
C GLY A 211 -0.49 5.01 -5.53
N ILE A 212 0.38 4.37 -6.31
CA ILE A 212 0.03 3.28 -7.23
C ILE A 212 1.01 2.11 -7.06
N ARG A 213 0.56 0.89 -7.38
CA ARG A 213 1.44 -0.27 -7.53
C ARG A 213 2.01 -0.34 -8.95
N TYR A 214 3.26 -0.78 -9.04
CA TYR A 214 3.94 -0.97 -10.32
C TYR A 214 4.91 -2.15 -10.24
N GLY A 215 4.61 -3.23 -10.98
CA GLY A 215 5.35 -4.49 -10.82
C GLY A 215 5.16 -5.03 -9.40
N GLU A 216 6.26 -5.40 -8.74
CA GLU A 216 6.28 -5.82 -7.34
C GLU A 216 6.44 -4.65 -6.36
N GLY A 217 6.71 -3.44 -6.86
CA GLY A 217 6.95 -2.25 -6.05
C GLY A 217 5.80 -1.24 -6.11
N SER A 218 6.11 -0.02 -5.71
CA SER A 218 5.13 1.06 -5.57
C SER A 218 5.72 2.43 -5.91
N VAL A 219 4.86 3.31 -6.42
CA VAL A 219 5.20 4.68 -6.76
C VAL A 219 4.21 5.63 -6.12
N ALA A 220 4.72 6.62 -5.40
CA ALA A 220 3.96 7.74 -4.90
C ALA A 220 4.34 9.03 -5.64
N PHE A 221 3.37 9.91 -5.79
CA PHE A 221 3.51 11.23 -6.39
C PHE A 221 2.98 12.25 -5.39
N LEU A 222 3.73 13.33 -5.16
CA LEU A 222 3.34 14.42 -4.27
C LEU A 222 3.58 15.76 -4.97
N GLY A 223 2.51 16.54 -5.11
CA GLY A 223 2.51 17.84 -5.77
C GLY A 223 3.00 19.00 -4.92
N ASP A 224 3.71 18.72 -3.82
CA ASP A 224 4.11 19.71 -2.81
C ASP A 224 5.37 19.24 -2.10
N LYS A 225 6.51 19.90 -2.33
CA LYS A 225 7.74 19.65 -1.56
C LYS A 225 7.72 20.42 -0.26
N ASP A 226 7.18 21.63 -0.28
CA ASP A 226 7.19 22.54 0.86
C ASP A 226 6.49 21.97 2.10
N ILE A 227 5.50 21.07 1.95
CA ILE A 227 4.88 20.33 3.06
C ILE A 227 5.91 19.54 3.91
N LEU A 228 7.01 19.07 3.30
CA LEU A 228 8.03 18.26 3.95
C LEU A 228 9.07 19.09 4.72
N LEU A 229 9.11 20.40 4.51
CA LEU A 229 10.12 21.28 5.12
C LEU A 229 9.92 21.40 6.63
N ASN A 230 11.02 21.55 7.37
CA ASN A 230 11.03 21.75 8.83
C ASN A 230 10.02 22.81 9.30
N LYS A 231 9.88 23.93 8.57
CA LYS A 231 8.94 25.01 8.89
C LYS A 231 7.46 24.62 8.75
N ASN A 232 7.13 23.63 7.92
CA ASN A 232 5.77 23.29 7.51
C ASN A 232 5.34 21.89 7.98
N ILE A 233 6.28 20.97 8.23
CA ILE A 233 5.95 19.57 8.51
C ILE A 233 5.19 19.38 9.83
N LYS A 234 5.35 20.32 10.78
CA LYS A 234 4.58 20.34 12.04
C LYS A 234 3.25 21.10 11.95
N LYS A 235 2.89 21.62 10.77
CA LYS A 235 1.63 22.34 10.57
C LYS A 235 0.49 21.35 10.38
N GLY A 236 -0.58 21.49 11.16
CA GLY A 236 -1.69 20.54 11.16
C GLY A 236 -1.20 19.10 11.37
N ASN A 237 -1.57 18.20 10.46
CA ASN A 237 -1.17 16.80 10.45
C ASN A 237 -0.17 16.46 9.32
N ASN A 238 0.60 17.44 8.84
CA ASN A 238 1.55 17.24 7.74
C ASN A 238 2.57 16.14 8.03
N LEU A 239 3.10 16.05 9.25
CA LEU A 239 4.04 14.98 9.64
C LEU A 239 3.37 13.60 9.56
N ASN A 240 2.17 13.46 10.12
CA ASN A 240 1.44 12.19 10.07
C ASN A 240 1.13 11.78 8.63
N PHE A 241 0.74 12.74 7.79
CA PHE A 241 0.55 12.50 6.36
C PHE A 241 1.86 12.06 5.68
N ALA A 242 2.97 12.76 5.89
CA ALA A 242 4.26 12.41 5.31
C ALA A 242 4.69 10.99 5.73
N LEU A 243 4.59 10.66 7.02
CA LEU A 243 4.90 9.32 7.53
C LEU A 243 3.97 8.23 6.99
N SER A 244 2.69 8.56 6.75
CA SER A 244 1.73 7.61 6.19
C SER A 244 2.08 7.16 4.76
N ILE A 245 2.83 7.97 4.01
CA ILE A 245 3.34 7.58 2.68
C ILE A 245 4.30 6.38 2.82
N PHE A 246 5.16 6.42 3.83
CA PHE A 246 6.12 5.36 4.13
C PHE A 246 5.42 4.12 4.71
N ASP A 247 4.44 4.34 5.58
CA ASP A 247 3.60 3.24 6.09
C ASP A 247 2.85 2.53 4.95
N TRP A 248 2.38 3.28 3.95
CA TRP A 248 1.78 2.70 2.75
C TRP A 248 2.80 1.94 1.89
N PHE A 249 4.03 2.45 1.76
CA PHE A 249 5.09 1.73 1.06
C PHE A 249 5.40 0.38 1.71
N GLU A 250 5.38 0.29 3.05
CA GLU A 250 5.56 -0.97 3.78
C GLU A 250 4.35 -1.90 3.69
N HIS A 251 3.15 -1.33 3.62
CA HIS A 251 1.93 -2.11 3.50
C HIS A 251 1.95 -2.88 2.17
N LYS A 252 2.12 -4.20 2.26
CA LYS A 252 1.75 -5.10 1.17
C LYS A 252 0.24 -5.25 1.20
N GLU A 253 -0.42 -5.11 0.05
CA GLU A 253 -1.81 -5.57 -0.06
C GLU A 253 -1.84 -7.01 0.46
N THR A 254 -2.66 -7.25 1.48
CA THR A 254 -2.76 -8.58 2.06
C THR A 254 -3.39 -9.49 1.02
N ASP A 255 -2.68 -10.55 0.61
CA ASP A 255 -3.29 -11.52 -0.28
C ASP A 255 -4.47 -12.17 0.47
N ASP A 256 -5.68 -12.02 -0.06
CA ASP A 256 -6.90 -12.60 0.49
C ASP A 256 -7.36 -13.83 -0.30
N THR A 257 -6.48 -14.40 -1.15
CA THR A 257 -6.85 -15.41 -2.12
C THR A 257 -7.36 -16.70 -1.49
N ILE A 258 -8.63 -16.98 -1.76
CA ILE A 258 -9.27 -18.27 -1.49
C ILE A 258 -9.36 -19.08 -2.78
N VAL A 259 -8.96 -20.35 -2.71
CA VAL A 259 -9.00 -21.29 -3.83
C VAL A 259 -9.95 -22.44 -3.52
N TYR A 260 -10.75 -22.81 -4.50
CA TYR A 260 -11.72 -23.90 -4.43
C TYR A 260 -11.25 -25.08 -5.28
N SER A 261 -11.53 -26.31 -4.83
CA SER A 261 -11.25 -27.52 -5.62
C SER A 261 -12.14 -27.66 -6.85
N THR A 262 -13.25 -26.91 -6.90
CA THR A 262 -14.22 -26.93 -7.99
C THR A 262 -14.99 -25.60 -8.02
N ASP A 263 -15.41 -25.19 -9.20
CA ASP A 263 -16.35 -24.09 -9.44
C ASP A 263 -17.79 -24.60 -9.62
N LYS A 264 -17.99 -25.92 -9.65
CA LYS A 264 -19.28 -26.58 -9.92
C LYS A 264 -19.50 -27.81 -9.03
N LEU A 265 -20.73 -27.95 -8.54
CA LEU A 265 -21.24 -29.14 -7.86
C LEU A 265 -22.46 -29.68 -8.62
N GLU A 266 -22.33 -30.92 -9.11
CA GLU A 266 -23.41 -31.63 -9.80
C GLU A 266 -24.03 -32.68 -8.87
N PHE A 267 -25.36 -32.73 -8.86
CA PHE A 267 -26.13 -33.67 -8.07
C PHE A 267 -27.14 -34.40 -8.93
N PHE A 268 -27.05 -35.72 -8.94
CA PHE A 268 -28.15 -36.58 -9.38
C PHE A 268 -29.09 -36.79 -8.20
N VAL A 269 -30.33 -36.33 -8.34
CA VAL A 269 -31.31 -36.29 -7.25
C VAL A 269 -32.53 -37.14 -7.55
N LYS A 270 -33.03 -37.81 -6.51
CA LYS A 270 -34.31 -38.52 -6.51
C LYS A 270 -35.26 -37.83 -5.55
N LYS A 271 -36.54 -37.76 -5.91
CA LYS A 271 -37.55 -37.10 -5.07
C LYS A 271 -37.67 -37.81 -3.72
N GLY A 272 -37.49 -37.04 -2.64
CA GLY A 272 -37.54 -37.55 -1.27
C GLY A 272 -36.20 -38.07 -0.73
N GLU A 273 -35.15 -38.11 -1.55
CA GLU A 273 -33.81 -38.52 -1.12
C GLU A 273 -32.91 -37.31 -0.82
N THR A 274 -31.87 -37.56 -0.03
CA THR A 274 -30.82 -36.59 0.28
C THR A 274 -29.54 -36.95 -0.46
N SER A 275 -29.03 -36.03 -1.28
CA SER A 275 -27.73 -36.18 -1.94
C SER A 275 -26.68 -35.31 -1.25
N THR A 276 -25.41 -35.72 -1.26
CA THR A 276 -24.31 -34.98 -0.63
C THR A 276 -23.15 -34.84 -1.60
N ALA A 277 -22.54 -33.66 -1.64
CA ALA A 277 -21.26 -33.42 -2.30
C ALA A 277 -20.28 -32.77 -1.31
N ILE A 278 -18.99 -32.87 -1.63
CA ILE A 278 -17.94 -32.20 -0.88
C ILE A 278 -17.05 -31.40 -1.83
N PHE A 279 -16.49 -30.31 -1.35
CA PHE A 279 -15.42 -29.59 -2.02
C PHE A 279 -14.41 -29.08 -0.99
N ALA A 280 -13.16 -28.89 -1.42
CA ALA A 280 -12.13 -28.31 -0.58
C ALA A 280 -11.99 -26.81 -0.84
N ILE A 281 -11.70 -26.08 0.22
CA ILE A 281 -11.34 -24.67 0.21
C ILE A 281 -9.95 -24.55 0.81
N LYS A 282 -9.05 -23.85 0.14
CA LYS A 282 -7.72 -23.51 0.64
C LYS A 282 -7.58 -22.00 0.74
N ASN A 283 -7.12 -21.52 1.88
CA ASN A 283 -6.66 -20.15 2.00
C ASN A 283 -5.20 -20.10 1.52
N ARG A 284 -4.96 -19.45 0.38
CA ARG A 284 -3.62 -19.19 -0.15
C ARG A 284 -3.12 -17.78 0.17
N GLY A 285 -4.00 -16.94 0.69
CA GLY A 285 -3.68 -15.61 1.14
C GLY A 285 -2.91 -15.59 2.47
N ASP A 286 -2.54 -14.37 2.85
CA ASP A 286 -1.70 -14.06 4.01
C ASP A 286 -2.51 -13.80 5.29
N ILE A 287 -3.85 -13.70 5.18
CA ILE A 287 -4.74 -13.36 6.30
C ILE A 287 -5.70 -14.50 6.65
N GLU A 288 -6.03 -14.66 7.94
CA GLU A 288 -7.12 -15.53 8.37
C GLU A 288 -8.47 -14.98 7.85
N GLN A 289 -9.34 -15.86 7.37
CA GLN A 289 -10.63 -15.50 6.79
C GLN A 289 -11.78 -16.18 7.52
N VAL A 290 -12.91 -15.48 7.62
CA VAL A 290 -14.19 -16.05 8.04
C VAL A 290 -15.14 -16.12 6.84
N LEU A 291 -15.33 -17.31 6.29
CA LEU A 291 -16.16 -17.53 5.11
C LEU A 291 -17.62 -17.81 5.49
N LYS A 292 -18.55 -17.06 4.91
CA LYS A 292 -19.99 -17.28 5.04
C LYS A 292 -20.54 -17.81 3.72
N PHE A 293 -21.53 -18.68 3.79
CA PHE A 293 -22.10 -19.33 2.60
C PHE A 293 -23.54 -18.89 2.45
N GLU A 294 -23.83 -18.22 1.35
CA GLU A 294 -25.18 -17.77 1.03
C GLU A 294 -25.74 -18.56 -0.14
N VAL A 295 -27.00 -18.95 0.01
CA VAL A 295 -27.77 -19.66 -0.99
C VAL A 295 -28.95 -18.78 -1.37
N PRO A 296 -29.26 -18.60 -2.67
CA PRO A 296 -30.40 -17.83 -3.11
C PRO A 296 -31.70 -18.29 -2.44
N SER A 297 -32.63 -17.35 -2.21
CA SER A 297 -33.88 -17.60 -1.49
C SER A 297 -34.71 -18.75 -2.07
N TYR A 298 -34.67 -18.97 -3.38
CA TYR A 298 -35.37 -20.06 -4.06
C TYR A 298 -34.73 -21.45 -3.86
N LEU A 299 -33.50 -21.52 -3.32
CA LEU A 299 -32.76 -22.75 -3.00
C LEU A 299 -32.59 -23.00 -1.50
N LYS A 300 -32.95 -22.06 -0.63
CA LYS A 300 -32.70 -22.13 0.82
C LYS A 300 -33.23 -23.39 1.51
N ASP A 301 -34.33 -23.94 1.00
CA ASP A 301 -34.98 -25.15 1.55
C ASP A 301 -34.51 -26.44 0.86
N THR A 302 -33.62 -26.31 -0.13
CA THR A 302 -33.13 -27.41 -0.96
C THR A 302 -31.63 -27.64 -0.75
N VAL A 303 -30.81 -26.59 -0.72
CA VAL A 303 -29.34 -26.67 -0.63
C VAL A 303 -28.89 -26.20 0.75
N PHE A 304 -28.17 -27.08 1.45
CA PHE A 304 -27.67 -26.85 2.80
C PHE A 304 -26.16 -26.99 2.83
N VAL A 305 -25.45 -25.90 3.09
CA VAL A 305 -23.99 -25.92 3.30
C VAL A 305 -23.71 -26.16 4.78
N GLN A 306 -23.01 -27.25 5.10
CA GLN A 306 -22.71 -27.60 6.48
C GLN A 306 -21.43 -26.91 6.95
N VAL A 307 -21.60 -25.90 7.81
CA VAL A 307 -20.53 -25.12 8.43
C VAL A 307 -20.88 -24.94 9.91
N ASP A 308 -19.88 -25.04 10.79
CA ASP A 308 -20.07 -24.88 12.22
C ASP A 308 -20.19 -23.39 12.59
N GLY A 309 -21.15 -23.04 13.45
CA GLY A 309 -21.31 -21.68 13.97
C GLY A 309 -21.68 -20.62 12.91
N ASN A 310 -21.10 -19.42 13.02
CA ASN A 310 -21.44 -18.25 12.20
C ASN A 310 -20.60 -18.12 10.90
N GLY A 311 -19.85 -19.17 10.53
CA GLY A 311 -18.99 -19.18 9.34
C GLY A 311 -17.77 -20.10 9.51
N LEU A 312 -17.07 -20.33 8.40
CA LEU A 312 -15.86 -21.17 8.38
C LEU A 312 -14.63 -20.27 8.60
N LYS A 313 -13.96 -20.45 9.73
CA LYS A 313 -12.63 -19.87 9.94
C LYS A 313 -11.57 -20.69 9.20
N ILE A 314 -10.70 -20.03 8.44
CA ILE A 314 -9.62 -20.67 7.68
C ILE A 314 -8.34 -19.84 7.72
N LYS A 315 -7.26 -20.42 8.24
CA LYS A 315 -5.94 -19.76 8.40
C LYS A 315 -5.12 -19.77 7.11
N PRO A 316 -4.14 -18.87 6.96
CA PRO A 316 -3.18 -18.92 5.85
C PRO A 316 -2.58 -20.32 5.66
N GLY A 317 -2.59 -20.81 4.42
CA GLY A 317 -2.11 -22.14 4.04
C GLY A 317 -3.05 -23.31 4.39
N GLU A 318 -4.08 -23.09 5.21
CA GLU A 318 -4.99 -24.13 5.66
C GLU A 318 -5.94 -24.59 4.55
N THR A 319 -6.28 -25.88 4.55
CA THR A 319 -7.32 -26.46 3.68
C THR A 319 -8.44 -27.05 4.52
N LYS A 320 -9.69 -26.73 4.19
CA LYS A 320 -10.91 -27.23 4.82
C LYS A 320 -11.79 -27.93 3.80
N VAL A 321 -12.53 -28.94 4.23
CA VAL A 321 -13.52 -29.63 3.39
C VAL A 321 -14.91 -29.18 3.79
N ILE A 322 -15.70 -28.75 2.81
CA ILE A 322 -17.08 -28.31 2.99
C ILE A 322 -18.02 -29.34 2.41
N ARG A 323 -19.06 -29.66 3.17
CA ARG A 323 -20.09 -30.60 2.78
C ARG A 323 -21.36 -29.84 2.42
N VAL A 324 -21.89 -30.13 1.24
CA VAL A 324 -23.15 -29.58 0.75
C VAL A 324 -24.16 -30.71 0.64
N LYS A 325 -25.32 -30.53 1.29
CA LYS A 325 -26.44 -31.47 1.25
C LYS A 325 -27.57 -30.91 0.42
N ILE A 326 -28.24 -31.76 -0.34
CA ILE A 326 -29.42 -31.43 -1.11
C ILE A 326 -30.59 -32.27 -0.67
N ASN A 327 -31.68 -31.61 -0.26
CA ASN A 327 -32.96 -32.23 0.03
C ASN A 327 -33.92 -31.97 -1.13
N TRP A 328 -34.05 -32.95 -2.03
CA TRP A 328 -34.84 -32.76 -3.24
C TRP A 328 -36.33 -33.04 -3.02
N ARG A 329 -37.14 -31.97 -3.04
CA ARG A 329 -38.61 -32.05 -2.89
C ARG A 329 -39.38 -31.43 -4.05
N LYS A 330 -38.68 -30.83 -5.01
CA LYS A 330 -39.29 -30.11 -6.13
C LYS A 330 -39.74 -31.07 -7.24
N ASN A 331 -40.81 -30.71 -7.95
CA ASN A 331 -41.22 -31.36 -9.20
C ASN A 331 -40.60 -30.58 -10.37
N ALA A 332 -39.29 -30.74 -10.60
CA ALA A 332 -38.57 -30.11 -11.71
C ALA A 332 -37.58 -31.10 -12.32
N SER A 333 -37.37 -31.07 -13.63
CA SER A 333 -36.37 -31.93 -14.29
C SER A 333 -34.94 -31.53 -13.94
N SER A 334 -34.69 -30.23 -13.77
CA SER A 334 -33.41 -29.70 -13.34
C SER A 334 -33.56 -28.36 -12.63
N VAL A 335 -32.68 -28.07 -11.67
CA VAL A 335 -32.54 -26.75 -11.05
C VAL A 335 -31.07 -26.37 -11.00
N THR A 336 -30.77 -25.13 -11.35
CA THR A 336 -29.43 -24.56 -11.29
C THR A 336 -29.43 -23.33 -10.40
N GLY A 337 -28.34 -23.09 -9.68
CA GLY A 337 -28.08 -21.86 -8.96
C GLY A 337 -26.63 -21.78 -8.51
N PHE A 338 -26.37 -20.98 -7.47
CA PHE A 338 -25.03 -20.76 -6.95
C PHE A 338 -25.03 -20.78 -5.43
N ILE A 339 -23.93 -21.25 -4.85
CA ILE A 339 -23.54 -20.92 -3.48
C ILE A 339 -22.56 -19.75 -3.59
N VAL A 340 -22.84 -18.65 -2.89
CA VAL A 340 -21.95 -17.49 -2.82
C VAL A 340 -21.12 -17.60 -1.55
N VAL A 341 -19.81 -17.64 -1.70
CA VAL A 341 -18.87 -17.66 -0.57
C VAL A 341 -18.47 -16.22 -0.25
N LYS A 342 -19.02 -15.68 0.83
CA LYS A 342 -18.67 -14.34 1.31
C LYS A 342 -17.44 -14.38 2.19
N ARG A 343 -16.44 -13.59 1.83
CA ARG A 343 -15.23 -13.35 2.61
C ARG A 343 -15.47 -12.26 3.64
N GLU A 344 -14.66 -12.27 4.69
CA GLU A 344 -14.67 -11.19 5.69
C GLU A 344 -13.86 -9.99 5.19
N PHE A 345 -12.75 -10.26 4.50
CA PHE A 345 -11.87 -9.25 3.90
C PHE A 345 -11.74 -9.47 2.40
N GLY A 346 -11.56 -8.37 1.66
CA GLY A 346 -11.34 -8.36 0.21
C GLY A 346 -12.61 -8.24 -0.65
N LEU A 347 -12.42 -8.05 -1.95
CA LEU A 347 -13.51 -7.89 -2.91
C LEU A 347 -14.05 -9.26 -3.38
N TYR A 348 -15.35 -9.32 -3.64
CA TYR A 348 -15.97 -10.50 -4.28
C TYR A 348 -15.37 -10.77 -5.65
N ARG A 349 -14.98 -12.02 -5.89
CA ARG A 349 -14.44 -12.49 -7.17
C ARG A 349 -15.42 -13.50 -7.78
N THR A 350 -15.40 -13.65 -9.11
CA THR A 350 -16.23 -14.65 -9.80
C THR A 350 -15.98 -16.07 -9.29
N ALA A 351 -14.76 -16.36 -8.83
CA ALA A 351 -14.40 -17.64 -8.24
C ALA A 351 -15.15 -17.97 -6.93
N ASP A 352 -15.75 -16.97 -6.25
CA ASP A 352 -16.53 -17.16 -5.02
C ASP A 352 -17.95 -17.71 -5.28
N TYR A 353 -18.32 -17.89 -6.54
CA TYR A 353 -19.62 -18.41 -6.97
C TYR A 353 -19.47 -19.88 -7.36
N ILE A 354 -19.88 -20.78 -6.47
CA ILE A 354 -19.87 -22.22 -6.74
C ILE A 354 -21.20 -22.59 -7.37
N LYS A 355 -21.20 -22.95 -8.65
CA LYS A 355 -22.39 -23.36 -9.38
C LYS A 355 -22.93 -24.66 -8.77
N VAL A 356 -24.24 -24.74 -8.56
CA VAL A 356 -24.93 -25.94 -8.11
C VAL A 356 -25.93 -26.35 -9.18
N GLU A 357 -25.78 -27.57 -9.69
CA GLU A 357 -26.70 -28.18 -10.65
C GLU A 357 -27.32 -29.44 -10.05
N MET A 358 -28.65 -29.48 -10.03
CA MET A 358 -29.43 -30.63 -9.59
C MET A 358 -30.20 -31.16 -10.79
N ILE A 359 -29.96 -32.42 -11.13
CA ILE A 359 -30.59 -33.11 -12.26
C ILE A 359 -31.40 -34.27 -11.68
N GLN A 360 -32.70 -34.27 -11.92
CA GLN A 360 -33.54 -35.39 -11.54
C GLN A 360 -33.27 -36.54 -12.51
N GLY A 361 -32.79 -37.68 -11.97
CA GLY A 361 -32.63 -38.89 -12.78
C GLY A 361 -33.98 -39.42 -13.23
N GLU A 362 -34.08 -39.85 -14.49
CA GLU A 362 -35.15 -40.74 -14.92
C GLU A 362 -34.99 -42.07 -14.16
N ILE A 363 -36.10 -42.63 -13.67
CA ILE A 363 -36.12 -43.98 -13.10
C ILE A 363 -36.07 -44.98 -14.24
#